data_AF-A0A7Y8D406-F1
#
_entry.id   AF-A0A7Y8D406-F1
#
_cell.length_a   1.000
_cell.length_b   1.000
_cell.length_c   1.000
_cell.angle_alpha   90.00
_cell.angle_beta   90.00
_cell.angle_gamma   90.00
#
_symmetry.space_group_name_H-M   'P 1'
#
loop_
_entity.id
_entity.type
_entity.pdbx_description
1 polymer ?
#
loop_
_entity_poly.entity_id
_entity_poly.type
_entity_poly.pdbx_seq_one_letter_code
_entity_poly.pdbx_strand_id
1 'polypeptide(L)' 'MVTELPAAWLAELNDQTALIADPDGRAAILSTMAFSAHRRCEVDSDQLADMLEFAEAARLWGLEH' A
#
# COMPACT_ATOMS: atom_id res chain seq x y z
N MET A 1 -14.86 -11.96 -6.94
CA MET A 1 -13.66 -12.70 -6.49
C MET A 1 -13.19 -11.95 -5.26
N VAL A 2 -12.99 -12.61 -4.12
CA VAL A 2 -12.58 -11.90 -2.90
C VAL A 2 -11.10 -11.61 -3.03
N THR A 3 -10.77 -10.38 -3.40
CA THR A 3 -9.41 -9.85 -3.51
C THR A 3 -8.89 -9.60 -2.10
N GLU A 4 -8.41 -10.65 -1.44
CA GLU A 4 -7.82 -10.54 -0.11
C GLU A 4 -6.41 -9.95 -0.25
N LEU A 5 -6.32 -8.62 -0.23
CA LEU A 5 -5.03 -7.93 -0.16
C LEU A 5 -4.28 -8.39 1.10
N PRO A 6 -2.94 -8.44 1.08
CA PRO A 6 -2.16 -8.89 2.22
C PRO A 6 -2.50 -8.09 3.48
N ALA A 7 -2.91 -8.77 4.55
CA ALA A 7 -3.35 -8.12 5.80
C ALA A 7 -2.26 -7.22 6.41
N ALA A 8 -0.98 -7.61 6.28
CA ALA A 8 0.15 -6.80 6.71
C ALA A 8 0.25 -5.48 5.93
N TRP A 9 -0.05 -5.51 4.63
CA TRP A 9 -0.05 -4.31 3.79
C TRP A 9 -1.23 -3.38 4.14
N LEU A 10 -2.42 -3.96 4.39
CA LEU A 10 -3.57 -3.20 4.86
C LEU A 10 -3.34 -2.56 6.24
N ALA A 11 -2.61 -3.23 7.13
CA ALA A 11 -2.27 -2.66 8.44
C ALA A 11 -1.40 -1.40 8.31
N GLU A 12 -0.41 -1.41 7.40
CA GLU A 12 0.41 -0.24 7.09
C GLU A 12 -0.39 0.89 6.43
N LEU A 13 -1.32 0.54 5.51
CA LEU A 13 -2.20 1.51 4.86
C LEU A 13 -3.16 2.16 5.86
N ASN A 14 -3.61 1.42 6.87
CA ASN A 14 -4.55 1.91 7.88
C ASN A 14 -3.85 2.71 9.00
N ASP A 15 -2.52 2.77 9.01
CA ASP A 15 -1.75 3.58 9.96
C ASP A 15 -1.70 5.05 9.50
N GLN A 16 -2.84 5.72 9.69
CA GLN A 16 -3.01 7.13 9.35
C GLN A 16 -2.00 8.05 10.06
N THR A 17 -1.61 7.72 11.29
CA THR A 17 -0.63 8.50 12.05
C THR A 17 0.74 8.46 11.36
N ALA A 18 1.17 7.27 10.94
CA ALA A 18 2.43 7.13 10.22
C ALA A 18 2.38 7.73 8.80
N LEU A 19 1.22 7.67 8.14
CA LEU A 19 1.01 8.30 6.82
C LEU A 19 1.12 9.83 6.88
N ILE A 20 0.61 10.48 7.92
CA ILE A 20 0.75 11.93 8.11
C ILE A 20 2.18 12.29 8.53
N ALA A 21 2.80 11.47 9.38
CA ALA A 21 4.15 11.75 9.88
C ALA A 21 5.24 11.62 8.80
N ASP A 22 5.12 10.66 7.89
CA ASP A 22 6.04 10.43 6.78
C ASP A 22 5.33 9.81 5.56
N PRO A 23 4.58 10.63 4.79
CA PRO A 23 3.77 10.14 3.67
C PRO A 23 4.62 9.50 2.57
N ASP A 24 5.74 10.14 2.21
CA ASP A 24 6.66 9.64 1.18
C ASP A 24 7.32 8.32 1.61
N GLY A 25 7.77 8.22 2.87
CA GLY A 25 8.34 6.98 3.41
C GLY A 25 7.33 5.85 3.47
N ARG A 26 6.08 6.13 3.86
CA ARG A 26 5.01 5.11 3.90
C ARG A 26 4.62 4.64 2.51
N ALA A 27 4.53 5.53 1.53
CA ALA A 27 4.26 5.17 0.14
C ALA A 27 5.34 4.23 -0.43
N ALA A 28 6.61 4.47 -0.09
CA ALA A 28 7.72 3.60 -0.48
C ALA A 28 7.64 2.21 0.17
N ILE A 29 7.25 2.13 1.45
CA ILE A 29 7.04 0.86 2.16
C ILE A 29 5.88 0.08 1.53
N LEU A 30 4.73 0.72 1.34
CA LEU A 30 3.54 0.11 0.74
C LEU A 30 3.83 -0.41 -0.68
N SER A 31 4.54 0.37 -1.50
CA SER A 31 4.96 -0.05 -2.85
C SER A 31 5.90 -1.25 -2.79
N THR A 32 6.88 -1.23 -1.89
CA THR A 32 7.85 -2.33 -1.70
C THR A 32 7.15 -3.62 -1.28
N MET A 33 6.18 -3.52 -0.37
CA MET A 33 5.38 -4.65 0.08
C MET A 33 4.50 -5.20 -1.04
N ALA A 34 3.90 -4.34 -1.87
CA ALA A 34 3.11 -4.75 -3.04
C ALA A 34 3.96 -5.53 -4.05
N PHE A 35 5.13 -5.00 -4.42
CA PHE A 35 6.07 -5.71 -5.30
C PHE A 35 6.54 -7.04 -4.70
N SER A 36 6.77 -7.07 -3.38
CA SER A 36 7.20 -8.28 -2.69
C SER A 36 6.10 -9.34 -2.67
N ALA A 37 4.84 -8.95 -2.45
CA ALA A 37 3.68 -9.85 -2.50
C ALA A 37 3.48 -10.40 -3.91
N HIS A 38 3.59 -9.55 -4.94
CA HIS A 38 3.46 -9.98 -6.34
C HIS A 38 4.57 -10.96 -6.72
N ARG A 39 5.81 -10.69 -6.28
CA ARG A 39 6.95 -11.60 -6.51
C ARG A 39 6.79 -12.96 -5.80
N ARG A 40 6.02 -13.02 -4.72
CA ARG A 40 5.65 -14.27 -4.03
C ARG A 40 4.42 -14.95 -4.65
N CYS A 41 3.86 -14.39 -5.72
CA CYS A 41 2.59 -14.81 -6.32
C CYS A 41 1.41 -14.78 -5.33
N GLU A 42 1.48 -13.94 -4.29
CA GLU A 42 0.37 -13.73 -3.34
C GLU A 42 -0.71 -12.82 -3.94
N VAL A 43 -0.31 -11.94 -4.86
CA VAL A 43 -1.20 -11.04 -5.59
C VAL A 43 -0.90 -11.10 -7.07
N ASP A 44 -1.93 -11.01 -7.90
CA ASP A 44 -1.79 -10.94 -9.35
C ASP A 44 -1.38 -9.52 -9.82
N SER A 45 -1.35 -9.30 -11.13
CA SER A 45 -0.93 -8.01 -11.69
C SER A 45 -1.98 -6.91 -11.50
N ASP A 46 -3.27 -7.28 -11.48
CA ASP A 46 -4.37 -6.33 -11.27
C ASP A 46 -4.37 -5.88 -9.80
N GLN A 47 -4.24 -6.83 -8.87
CA GLN A 47 -4.10 -6.55 -7.45
C GLN A 47 -2.83 -5.76 -7.12
N LEU A 48 -1.71 -6.01 -7.83
CA LEU A 48 -0.52 -5.18 -7.70
C LEU A 48 -0.80 -3.73 -8.11
N ALA A 49 -1.49 -3.52 -9.24
CA ALA A 49 -1.86 -2.19 -9.70
C ALA A 49 -2.74 -1.48 -8.67
N ASP A 50 -3.77 -2.17 -8.15
CA ASP A 50 -4.64 -1.65 -7.09
C ASP A 50 -3.83 -1.23 -5.85
N MET A 51 -2.91 -2.08 -5.38
CA MET A 51 -2.06 -1.78 -4.22
C MET A 51 -1.17 -0.55 -4.45
N LEU A 52 -0.61 -0.38 -5.65
CA LEU A 52 0.21 0.79 -5.97
C LEU A 52 -0.64 2.06 -6.06
N GLU A 53 -1.86 1.96 -6.60
CA GLU A 53 -2.80 3.08 -6.65
C GLU A 53 -3.20 3.54 -5.24
N PHE A 54 -3.53 2.59 -4.35
CA PHE A 54 -3.82 2.91 -2.95
C PHE A 54 -2.60 3.48 -2.20
N ALA A 55 -1.40 3.02 -2.49
CA ALA A 55 -0.18 3.56 -1.89
C ALA A 55 0.03 5.04 -2.26
N GLU A 56 -0.18 5.40 -3.53
CA GLU A 56 -0.10 6.80 -3.97
C GLU A 56 -1.26 7.63 -3.42
N ALA A 57 -2.48 7.08 -3.38
CA ALA A 57 -3.63 7.76 -2.78
C ALA A 57 -3.40 8.07 -1.29
N ALA A 58 -2.81 7.13 -0.54
CA ALA A 58 -2.45 7.32 0.85
C ALA A 58 -1.36 8.38 1.04
N ARG A 59 -0.38 8.44 0.11
CA ARG A 59 0.65 9.50 0.08
C ARG A 59 0.01 10.87 -0.09
N LEU A 60 -0.86 11.03 -1.09
CA LEU A 60 -1.57 12.28 -1.36
C LEU A 60 -2.42 12.69 -0.17
N TRP A 61 -3.16 11.75 0.40
CA TRP A 61 -3.97 11.99 1.59
C TRP A 61 -3.12 12.49 2.78
N GLY A 62 -1.97 11.85 3.04
CA GLY A 62 -1.05 12.25 4.11
C GLY A 62 -0.34 13.59 3.86
N LEU A 63 -0.20 14.02 2.61
CA LEU A 63 0.31 15.35 2.26
C LEU A 63 -0.77 16.45 2.42
N GLU A 64 -2.04 16.08 2.37
CA GLU A 64 -3.18 17.00 2.53
C GLU A 64 -3.64 17.19 4.00
N HIS A 65 -3.10 16.42 4.95
CA HIS A 65 -3.48 16.43 6.38
C HIS A 65 -2.31 16.78 7.30
#